data_AF-A0A534QLX2-F1
#
_entry.id   AF-A0A534QLX2-F1
#
_cell.length_a   1.000
_cell.length_b   1.000
_cell.length_c   1.000
_cell.angle_alpha   90.00
_cell.angle_beta   90.00
_cell.angle_gamma   90.00
#
_symmetry.space_group_name_H-M   'P 1'
#
loop_
_entity.id
_entity.type
_entity.pdbx_description
1 polymer ?
#
loop_
_entity_poly.entity_id
_entity_poly.type
_entity_poly.pdbx_seq_one_letter_code
_entity_poly.pdbx_strand_id
1 'polypeptide(L)' 'MYRAGDYVYPADLPRRVLCRVATADRAVTPAGEFQILTLEPLEGPWQSRLGGRLVRFDEAVLPVLNDDVRGPVR' A
#
# COMPACT_ATOMS: atom_id res chain seq x y z
N MET A 1 6.81 9.48 -4.51
CA MET A 1 7.31 8.99 -3.22
C MET A 1 6.16 8.94 -2.25
N TYR A 2 5.96 7.79 -1.61
CA TYR A 2 4.88 7.56 -0.65
C TYR A 2 5.26 8.05 0.74
N ARG A 3 4.23 8.40 1.52
CA ARG A 3 4.30 8.82 2.92
C ARG A 3 3.37 7.96 3.77
N ALA A 4 3.66 7.89 5.06
CA ALA A 4 2.72 7.30 6.01
C ALA A 4 1.37 8.03 5.92
N GLY A 5 0.28 7.25 5.85
CA GLY A 5 -1.08 7.74 5.63
C GLY A 5 -1.57 7.69 4.18
N ASP A 6 -0.68 7.57 3.19
CA ASP A 6 -1.08 7.40 1.79
C ASP A 6 -1.88 6.10 1.61
N TYR A 7 -2.75 6.08 0.60
CA TYR A 7 -3.52 4.89 0.23
C TYR A 7 -2.98 4.31 -1.07
N VAL A 8 -2.84 2.98 -1.09
CA VAL A 8 -2.28 2.23 -2.22
C VAL A 8 -3.01 0.90 -2.42
N TYR A 9 -2.92 0.37 -3.63
CA TYR A 9 -3.27 -1.01 -3.95
C TYR A 9 -2.00 -1.81 -4.24
N PRO A 10 -1.71 -2.93 -3.55
CA PRO A 10 -0.65 -3.85 -3.98
C PRO A 10 -0.96 -4.39 -5.38
N ALA A 11 0.01 -4.31 -6.29
CA ALA A 11 -0.15 -4.71 -7.69
C ALA A 11 0.00 -6.23 -7.90
N ASP A 12 0.56 -6.92 -6.92
CA ASP A 12 0.94 -8.33 -6.96
C ASP A 12 -0.10 -9.28 -6.32
N LEU A 13 -1.23 -8.74 -5.86
CA LEU A 13 -2.31 -9.53 -5.27
C LEU A 13 -3.39 -9.88 -6.31
N PRO A 14 -4.03 -11.06 -6.20
CA PRO A 14 -5.05 -11.51 -7.16
C PRO A 14 -6.34 -10.68 -7.13
N ARG A 15 -6.52 -9.82 -6.12
CA ARG A 15 -7.63 -8.89 -5.99
C ARG A 15 -7.09 -7.55 -5.49
N ARG A 16 -7.74 -6.44 -5.89
CA ARG A 16 -7.47 -5.13 -5.30
C ARG A 16 -7.80 -5.15 -3.82
N VAL A 17 -6.81 -4.85 -2.99
CA VAL A 17 -6.93 -4.71 -1.54
C VAL A 17 -6.47 -3.32 -1.18
N LEU A 18 -7.39 -2.46 -0.71
CA LEU A 18 -7.01 -1.12 -0.28
C LEU A 18 -6.14 -1.21 0.97
N CYS A 19 -4.97 -0.59 0.91
CA CYS A 19 -4.04 -0.51 2.02
C CYS A 19 -3.72 0.95 2.37
N ARG A 20 -3.48 1.21 3.66
CA ARG A 20 -2.84 2.44 4.13
C ARG A 20 -1.35 2.19 4.31
N VAL A 21 -0.50 3.12 3.88
CA VAL A 21 0.93 3.09 4.16
C VAL A 21 1.13 3.41 5.63
N ALA A 22 1.67 2.45 6.39
CA ALA A 22 2.02 2.61 7.80
C ALA A 22 3.42 3.23 7.95
N THR A 23 4.39 2.73 7.18
CA THR A 23 5.74 3.32 7.09
C THR A 23 6.23 3.29 5.65
N ALA A 24 7.13 4.21 5.32
CA ALA A 24 7.77 4.30 4.01
C ALA A 24 9.27 4.59 4.21
N ASP A 25 10.06 3.53 4.26
CA ASP A 25 11.50 3.61 4.51
C ASP A 25 12.25 3.80 3.20
N ARG A 26 13.05 4.87 3.10
CA ARG A 26 13.81 5.21 1.89
C ARG A 26 15.19 4.55 1.93
N ALA A 27 15.61 4.02 0.80
CA ALA A 27 16.96 3.50 0.59
C ALA A 27 17.56 4.01 -0.73
N VAL A 28 18.89 4.14 -0.76
CA VAL A 28 19.65 4.54 -1.95
C VAL A 28 20.73 3.50 -2.19
N THR A 29 20.84 3.06 -3.44
CA THR A 29 21.86 2.12 -3.92
C THR A 29 22.54 2.70 -5.16
N PRO A 30 23.67 2.13 -5.63
CA PRO A 30 24.26 2.52 -6.90
C PRO A 30 23.30 2.36 -8.11
N ALA A 31 22.30 1.49 -8.00
CA ALA A 31 21.29 1.25 -9.04
C ALA A 31 20.16 2.29 -9.02
N GLY A 32 20.04 3.08 -7.95
CA GLY A 32 18.98 4.07 -7.79
C GLY A 32 18.38 4.07 -6.39
N GLU A 33 17.32 4.86 -6.26
CA GLU A 33 16.56 5.07 -5.03
C GLU A 33 15.23 4.32 -5.10
N PHE A 34 14.81 3.76 -3.96
CA PHE A 34 13.51 3.10 -3.80
C PHE A 34 12.98 3.27 -2.37
N GLN A 35 11.72 2.89 -2.16
CA GLN A 35 11.13 2.75 -0.82
C GLN A 35 10.72 1.31 -0.51
N ILE A 36 10.85 0.95 0.76
CA ILE A 36 10.20 -0.22 1.34
C ILE A 36 8.98 0.28 2.12
N LEU A 37 7.80 -0.18 1.72
CA LEU A 37 6.52 0.22 2.30
C LEU A 37 6.01 -0.87 3.22
N THR A 38 5.67 -0.50 4.46
CA THR A 38 4.83 -1.32 5.32
C THR A 38 3.39 -0.87 5.17
N LEU A 39 2.50 -1.78 4.80
CA LEU A 39 1.12 -1.52 4.43
C LEU A 39 0.15 -2.19 5.41
N GLU A 40 -0.90 -1.47 5.79
CA GLU A 40 -2.02 -1.96 6.59
C GLU A 40 -3.25 -2.17 5.69
N PRO A 41 -3.67 -3.42 5.45
CA PRO A 41 -4.92 -3.69 4.71
C PRO A 41 -6.14 -3.12 5.43
N LEU A 42 -7.04 -2.47 4.72
CA LEU A 42 -8.26 -1.86 5.28
C LEU A 42 -9.51 -2.72 5.13
N GLU A 43 -9.44 -3.76 4.31
CA GLU A 43 -10.57 -4.66 4.01
C GLU A 43 -10.38 -6.05 4.65
N GLY A 44 -11.44 -6.59 5.24
CA GLY A 44 -11.48 -8.00 5.67
C GLY A 44 -11.64 -8.94 4.47
N PRO A 45 -11.10 -10.18 4.50
CA PRO A 45 -10.51 -10.90 5.64
C PRO A 45 -8.98 -10.72 5.77
N TRP A 46 -8.40 -9.76 5.05
CA TRP A 46 -6.95 -9.67 4.90
C TRP A 46 -6.22 -9.26 6.18
N GLN A 47 -6.85 -8.42 7.00
CA GLN A 47 -6.34 -8.04 8.33
C GLN A 47 -6.08 -9.26 9.22
N SER A 48 -7.00 -10.23 9.23
CA SER A 48 -6.89 -11.43 10.07
C SER A 48 -6.02 -12.52 9.43
N ARG A 49 -5.96 -12.60 8.09
CA ARG A 49 -5.23 -13.67 7.38
C ARG A 49 -3.74 -13.38 7.17
N LEU A 50 -3.36 -12.11 6.98
CA LEU A 50 -1.98 -11.72 6.63
C LEU A 50 -1.14 -11.27 7.83
N GLY A 51 -1.63 -11.42 9.06
CA GLY A 51 -0.92 -10.93 10.25
C GLY A 51 -0.89 -9.40 10.36
N GLY A 52 -1.83 -8.72 9.69
CA GLY A 52 -2.07 -7.28 9.84
C GLY A 52 -1.19 -6.35 8.99
N ARG A 53 -0.07 -6.82 8.41
CA ARG A 53 0.83 -5.96 7.62
C ARG A 53 1.42 -6.67 6.39
N LEU A 54 1.57 -5.92 5.31
CA LEU A 54 2.27 -6.33 4.10
C LEU A 54 3.54 -5.48 3.91
N VAL A 55 4.61 -6.07 3.39
CA VAL A 55 5.84 -5.34 3.04
C VAL A 55 6.06 -5.42 1.54
N ARG A 56 6.21 -4.28 0.87
CA ARG A 56 6.38 -4.18 -0.60
C ARG A 56 7.35 -3.06 -0.97
N PHE A 57 7.99 -3.18 -2.13
CA PHE A 57 8.64 -2.03 -2.76
C PHE A 57 7.59 -1.07 -3.30
N ASP A 58 7.96 0.20 -3.44
CA ASP A 58 7.12 1.25 -4.04
C ASP A 58 6.70 0.94 -5.49
N GLU A 59 7.54 0.25 -6.26
CA GLU A 59 7.21 -0.21 -7.61
C GLU A 59 6.11 -1.27 -7.65
N ALA A 60 5.88 -1.99 -6.53
CA ALA A 60 4.89 -3.06 -6.44
C ALA A 60 3.53 -2.58 -5.95
N VAL A 61 3.30 -1.26 -5.90
CA VAL A 61 2.02 -0.68 -5.50
C VAL A 61 1.52 0.35 -6.51
N LEU A 62 0.19 0.43 -6.65
CA LEU A 62 -0.50 1.41 -7.46
C LEU A 62 -1.07 2.52 -6.55
N PRO A 63 -0.95 3.79 -6.94
CA PRO A 63 -1.58 4.88 -6.20
C PRO A 63 -3.11 4.77 -6.30
N VAL A 64 -3.81 5.19 -5.25
CA VAL A 64 -5.26 5.36 -5.28
C VAL A 64 -5.59 6.70 -5.92
N LEU A 65 -6.42 6.70 -6.97
CA LEU A 65 -6.90 7.95 -7.57
C LEU A 65 -8.04 8.50 -6.70
N ASN A 66 -8.18 9.83 -6.62
CA ASN A 66 -9.12 10.51 -5.71
C ASN A 66 -10.59 10.04 -5.82
N ASP A 67 -11.00 9.43 -6.94
CA ASP A 67 -12.35 8.92 -7.13
C ASP A 67 -12.61 7.59 -6.40
N ASP A 68 -11.56 6.81 -6.09
CA ASP A 68 -11.68 5.50 -5.44
C ASP A 68 -11.93 5.61 -3.91
N VAL A 69 -11.55 6.72 -3.27
CA VAL A 69 -11.78 6.97 -1.84
C VAL A 69 -13.23 7.39 -1.57
N ARG A 70 -13.97 7.81 -2.60
CA ARG A 70 -15.39 8.18 -2.53
C ARG A 70 -16.31 6.99 -2.84
N GLY A 71 -16.17 5.90 -2.07
CA GLY A 71 -17.25 4.89 -1.99
C GLY A 71 -18.56 5.54 -1.50
N PRO A 72 -19.75 5.01 -1.87
CA PRO A 72 -20.99 5.78 -1.86
C PRO A 72 -21.38 6.21 -0.45
N VAL A 73 -21.74 7.48 -0.31
CA VAL A 73 -22.50 7.98 0.85
C VAL A 73 -23.79 7.17 0.90
N ARG A 74 -23.95 6.36 1.95
CA ARG A 74 -25.24 5.76 2.31
C ARG A 74 -26.00 6.71 3.22
#